data_AF-A0A519T8N6-F1
#
_entry.id   AF-A0A519T8N6-F1
#
_cell.length_a   1.000
_cell.length_b   1.000
_cell.length_c   1.000
_cell.angle_alpha   90.00
_cell.angle_beta   90.00
_cell.angle_gamma   90.00
#
_symmetry.space_group_name_H-M   'P 1'
#
loop_
_entity.id
_entity.type
_entity.pdbx_description
1 polymer ?
#
loop_
_entity_poly.entity_id
_entity_poly.type
_entity_poly.pdbx_seq_one_letter_code
_entity_poly.pdbx_strand_id
1 'polypeptide(L)'
;MNSLSFRSFFALAAGASLLSLAACKEYLDVKPLSVYSTAEAFANVTNATSTVFGVYSLLEGDNGYGSRLATSIPFDADDMLNSPGEPDGGRRDIARYRMTAGTTEFQAPFTQLYQGVE
;
A
#
# COMPACT_ATOMS: atom_id res chain seq x y z
N MET A 1 -16.58 -8.01 -65.93
CA MET A 1 -15.78 -7.55 -64.77
C MET A 1 -14.64 -8.55 -64.58
N ASN A 2 -13.38 -8.11 -64.73
CA ASN A 2 -12.23 -9.00 -64.84
C ASN A 2 -11.93 -9.71 -63.52
N SER A 3 -11.80 -11.03 -63.54
CA SER A 3 -11.50 -11.89 -62.37
C SER A 3 -10.20 -11.50 -61.63
N LEU A 4 -9.30 -10.79 -62.30
CA LEU A 4 -8.06 -10.23 -61.72
C LEU A 4 -8.34 -9.11 -60.70
N SER A 5 -9.37 -8.28 -60.93
CA SER A 5 -9.76 -7.17 -60.04
C SER A 5 -10.42 -7.70 -58.75
N PHE A 6 -11.20 -8.77 -58.86
CA PHE A 6 -11.89 -9.40 -57.73
C PHE A 6 -10.92 -10.11 -56.76
N ARG A 7 -9.91 -10.81 -57.28
CA ARG A 7 -8.85 -11.43 -56.46
C ARG A 7 -8.01 -10.41 -55.69
N SER A 8 -7.71 -9.29 -56.33
CA SER A 8 -6.95 -8.18 -55.73
C SER A 8 -7.75 -7.51 -54.60
N PHE A 9 -9.07 -7.36 -54.78
CA PHE A 9 -9.96 -6.84 -53.74
C PHE A 9 -10.05 -7.76 -52.52
N PHE A 10 -10.14 -9.07 -52.75
CA PHE A 10 -10.21 -10.05 -51.65
C PHE A 10 -8.90 -10.13 -50.86
N ALA A 11 -7.75 -10.03 -51.55
CA ALA A 11 -6.44 -9.97 -50.90
C ALA A 11 -6.27 -8.70 -50.05
N LEU A 12 -6.76 -7.55 -50.54
CA LEU A 12 -6.71 -6.28 -49.79
C LEU A 12 -7.61 -6.32 -48.53
N ALA A 13 -8.81 -6.90 -48.65
CA ALA A 13 -9.73 -7.06 -47.53
C ALA A 13 -9.19 -8.03 -46.46
N ALA A 14 -8.53 -9.12 -46.87
CA ALA A 14 -7.88 -10.05 -45.96
C ALA A 14 -6.67 -9.42 -45.25
N GLY A 15 -5.89 -8.60 -45.94
CA GLY A 15 -4.77 -7.85 -45.34
C GLY A 15 -5.23 -6.82 -44.31
N ALA A 16 -6.31 -6.09 -44.59
CA ALA A 16 -6.88 -5.10 -43.68
C ALA A 16 -7.44 -5.73 -42.39
N SER A 17 -8.05 -6.92 -42.50
CA SER A 17 -8.61 -7.64 -41.34
C SER A 17 -7.52 -8.23 -40.43
N LEU A 18 -6.37 -8.63 -40.98
CA LEU A 18 -5.22 -9.05 -40.18
C LEU A 18 -4.56 -7.88 -39.42
N LEU A 19 -4.54 -6.68 -40.01
CA LEU A 19 -4.03 -5.47 -39.35
C LEU A 19 -4.92 -5.00 -38.19
N SER A 20 -6.25 -5.21 -38.27
CA SER A 20 -7.16 -4.86 -37.18
C SER A 20 -6.99 -5.71 -35.91
N LEU A 21 -6.44 -6.92 -36.00
CA LEU A 21 -6.20 -7.79 -34.83
C LEU A 21 -4.97 -7.37 -34.01
N ALA A 22 -4.00 -6.68 -34.63
CA ALA A 22 -2.78 -6.22 -33.94
C ALA A 22 -2.99 -4.92 -33.15
N ALA A 23 -4.00 -4.12 -33.52
CA ALA A 23 -4.23 -2.79 -32.93
C ALA A 23 -4.87 -2.81 -31.53
N CYS A 24 -5.46 -3.92 -31.09
CA CYS A 24 -6.19 -4.00 -29.81
C CYS A 24 -5.30 -4.28 -28.59
N LYS A 25 -3.99 -4.53 -28.75
CA LYS A 25 -3.12 -4.91 -27.63
C LYS A 25 -2.92 -3.79 -26.60
N GLU A 26 -2.76 -2.55 -27.06
CA GLU A 26 -2.56 -1.39 -26.17
C GLU A 26 -3.84 -0.96 -25.43
N TYR A 27 -5.02 -1.40 -25.87
CA TYR A 27 -6.28 -1.11 -25.19
C TYR A 27 -6.55 -2.06 -24.01
N LEU A 28 -5.91 -3.23 -24.00
CA LEU A 28 -6.12 -4.24 -22.95
C LEU A 28 -5.27 -3.97 -21.70
N ASP A 29 -4.08 -3.36 -21.87
CA ASP A 29 -3.14 -3.06 -20.80
C ASP A 29 -3.20 -1.57 -20.41
N VAL A 30 -4.30 -1.17 -19.77
CA VAL A 30 -4.43 0.19 -19.22
C VAL A 30 -3.53 0.33 -18.00
N LYS A 31 -2.39 1.01 -18.17
CA LYS A 31 -1.51 1.36 -17.03
C LYS A 31 -2.10 2.55 -16.26
N PRO A 32 -2.38 2.42 -14.96
CA PRO A 32 -2.83 3.55 -14.15
C PRO A 32 -1.70 4.58 -14.02
N LEU A 33 -2.00 5.85 -14.32
CA LEU A 33 -1.01 6.95 -14.19
C LEU A 33 -0.63 7.25 -12.73
N SER A 34 -1.47 6.84 -11.77
CA SER A 34 -1.37 7.22 -10.36
C SER A 34 -0.95 6.09 -9.43
N VAL A 35 -0.69 4.89 -9.95
CA VAL A 35 -0.32 3.72 -9.15
C VAL A 35 0.98 3.15 -9.67
N TYR A 36 1.99 3.13 -8.82
CA TYR A 36 3.24 2.46 -9.11
C TYR A 36 3.06 0.96 -8.88
N SER A 37 3.44 0.16 -9.88
CA SER A 37 3.66 -1.27 -9.65
C SER A 37 4.92 -1.48 -8.79
N THR A 38 5.05 -2.64 -8.17
CA THR A 38 6.27 -3.02 -7.43
C THR A 38 7.51 -2.99 -8.32
N ALA A 39 7.38 -3.40 -9.58
CA ALA A 39 8.46 -3.34 -10.56
C ALA A 39 8.92 -1.90 -10.82
N GLU A 40 8.00 -0.93 -10.87
CA GLU A 40 8.31 0.49 -11.07
C GLU A 40 8.84 1.16 -9.79
N ALA A 41 8.32 0.77 -8.63
CA ALA A 41 8.78 1.23 -7.32
C ALA A 41 10.26 0.89 -7.09
N PHE A 42 10.73 -0.27 -7.57
CA PHE A 42 12.12 -0.71 -7.42
C PHE A 42 12.94 -0.66 -8.72
N ALA A 43 12.46 0.05 -9.75
CA ALA A 43 13.13 0.10 -11.06
C ALA A 43 14.47 0.85 -11.06
N ASN A 44 14.66 1.78 -10.13
CA ASN A 44 15.89 2.56 -10.00
C ASN A 44 16.13 3.00 -8.55
N VAL A 45 17.34 3.50 -8.27
CA VAL A 45 17.75 3.90 -6.92
C VAL A 45 16.87 5.00 -6.34
N THR A 46 16.48 5.99 -7.13
CA THR A 46 15.64 7.11 -6.67
C THR A 46 14.26 6.62 -6.22
N ASN A 47 13.60 5.81 -7.06
CA ASN A 47 12.28 5.24 -6.75
C ASN A 47 12.36 4.32 -5.54
N ALA A 48 13.35 3.41 -5.50
CA ALA A 48 13.54 2.50 -4.39
C ALA A 48 13.76 3.25 -3.06
N THR A 49 14.55 4.34 -3.09
CA THR A 49 14.77 5.20 -1.92
C THR A 49 13.47 5.85 -1.45
N SER A 50 12.67 6.38 -2.38
CA SER A 50 11.37 6.96 -2.05
C SER A 50 10.39 5.93 -1.48
N THR A 51 10.39 4.71 -2.01
CA THR A 51 9.54 3.62 -1.52
C THR A 51 9.93 3.24 -0.09
N VAL A 52 11.23 3.11 0.21
CA VAL A 52 11.71 2.82 1.56
C VAL A 52 11.32 3.95 2.53
N PHE A 53 11.43 5.22 2.14
CA PHE A 53 10.93 6.33 2.97
C PHE A 53 9.43 6.26 3.22
N GLY A 54 8.64 5.85 2.23
CA GLY A 54 7.21 5.60 2.40
C GLY A 54 6.93 4.55 3.48
N VAL A 55 7.71 3.46 3.50
CA VAL A 55 7.59 2.43 4.56
C VAL A 55 7.95 3.01 5.93
N TYR A 56 9.04 3.77 6.04
CA TYR A 56 9.41 4.41 7.31
C TYR A 56 8.35 5.43 7.79
N SER A 57 7.65 6.11 6.89
CA SER A 57 6.59 7.05 7.27
C SER A 57 5.42 6.37 8.00
N LEU A 58 5.23 5.05 7.80
CA LEU A 58 4.24 4.27 8.55
C LEU A 58 4.59 4.11 10.04
N LEU A 59 5.81 4.45 10.47
CA LEU A 59 6.19 4.44 11.88
C LEU A 59 5.92 5.78 12.57
N GLU A 60 5.48 6.80 11.83
CA GLU A 60 5.13 8.11 12.35
C GLU A 60 3.69 8.12 12.92
N GLY A 61 3.34 9.21 13.62
CA GLY A 61 2.00 9.43 14.14
C GLY A 61 1.67 8.72 15.46
N ASP A 62 0.42 8.83 15.89
CA ASP A 62 -0.03 8.39 17.23
C ASP A 62 0.22 6.89 17.46
N ASN A 63 -0.19 6.05 16.50
CA ASN A 63 -0.04 4.60 16.60
C ASN A 63 1.41 4.11 16.51
N GLY A 64 2.30 4.93 15.93
CA GLY A 64 3.71 4.64 15.79
C GLY A 64 4.53 5.23 16.95
N TYR A 65 5.71 5.73 16.62
CA TYR A 65 6.62 6.36 17.60
C TYR A 65 6.25 7.79 17.96
N GLY A 66 5.17 8.37 17.40
CA GLY A 66 4.71 9.70 17.80
C GLY A 66 4.06 9.71 19.19
N SER A 67 3.55 8.57 19.66
CA SER A 67 2.87 8.48 20.96
C SER A 67 2.92 7.07 21.53
N ARG A 68 2.20 6.11 20.96
CA ARG A 68 1.89 4.85 21.65
C ARG A 68 3.09 3.94 21.84
N LEU A 69 3.87 3.69 20.78
CA LEU A 69 5.06 2.84 20.85
C LEU A 69 6.17 3.47 21.69
N ALA A 70 6.25 4.81 21.70
CA ALA A 70 7.29 5.56 22.40
C ALA A 70 6.94 5.88 23.87
N THR A 71 5.66 5.95 24.22
CA THR A 71 5.21 6.42 25.54
C THR A 71 4.18 5.50 26.17
N SER A 72 2.97 5.37 25.60
CA SER A 72 1.85 4.65 26.23
C SER A 72 2.17 3.21 26.63
N ILE A 73 2.92 2.49 25.79
CA ILE A 73 3.30 1.09 25.99
C ILE A 73 4.49 0.93 26.94
N PRO A 74 5.62 1.66 26.79
CA PRO A 74 6.79 1.47 27.66
C PRO A 74 6.70 2.18 29.02
N PHE A 75 5.77 3.11 29.22
CA PHE A 75 5.65 3.85 30.50
C PHE A 75 4.96 2.99 31.58
N ASP A 76 5.20 3.32 32.86
CA ASP A 76 4.90 2.55 34.08
C ASP A 76 5.90 1.41 34.40
N ALA A 77 7.14 1.61 33.96
CA ALA A 77 8.32 0.97 34.54
C ALA A 77 8.81 1.75 35.79
N ASP A 78 9.92 1.34 36.38
CA ASP A 78 10.48 1.94 37.61
C ASP A 78 11.09 3.34 37.40
N ASP A 79 11.29 3.75 36.16
CA ASP A 79 11.86 5.03 35.75
C ASP A 79 10.81 6.09 35.36
N MET A 80 9.65 5.67 34.86
CA MET A 80 8.65 6.55 34.26
C MET A 80 7.23 6.12 34.64
N LEU A 81 6.42 7.07 35.10
CA LEU A 81 4.99 6.85 35.38
C LEU A 81 4.13 7.37 34.23
N ASN A 82 3.15 6.59 33.80
CA ASN A 82 2.14 7.02 32.83
C ASN A 82 1.00 7.80 33.52
N SER A 83 0.01 8.24 32.75
CA SER A 83 -1.13 9.02 33.22
C SER A 83 -1.84 8.36 34.42
N PRO A 84 -2.03 9.07 35.54
CA PRO A 84 -2.75 8.53 36.69
C PRO A 84 -4.28 8.63 36.51
N GLY A 85 -5.02 7.83 37.27
CA GLY A 85 -6.48 7.94 37.40
C GLY A 85 -7.22 6.63 37.23
N GLU A 86 -8.55 6.75 37.09
CA GLU A 86 -9.44 5.61 36.87
C GLU A 86 -9.22 4.95 35.49
N PRO A 87 -9.59 3.66 35.35
CA PRO A 87 -9.50 2.95 34.09
C PRO A 87 -10.24 3.66 32.96
N ASP A 88 -9.62 3.68 31.78
CA ASP A 88 -10.18 4.33 30.60
C ASP A 88 -10.19 3.45 29.34
N GLY A 89 -9.84 2.17 29.45
CA GLY A 89 -9.74 1.29 28.28
C GLY A 89 -8.56 1.62 27.36
N GLY A 90 -7.64 2.48 27.80
CA GLY A 90 -6.51 2.96 27.00
C GLY A 90 -5.21 2.97 27.80
N ARG A 91 -4.42 4.05 27.63
CA ARG A 91 -3.08 4.19 28.22
C ARG A 91 -3.03 4.01 29.75
N ARG A 92 -4.10 4.35 30.49
CA ARG A 92 -4.13 4.18 31.96
C ARG A 92 -4.26 2.72 32.38
N ASP A 93 -4.97 1.95 31.57
CA ASP A 93 -5.12 0.51 31.79
C ASP A 93 -3.83 -0.24 31.49
N ILE A 94 -3.04 0.23 30.50
CA ILE A 94 -1.69 -0.28 30.25
C ILE A 94 -0.81 -0.06 31.47
N ALA A 95 -0.74 1.19 31.93
CA ALA A 95 0.12 1.59 33.03
C ALA A 95 -0.08 0.71 34.28
N ARG A 96 -1.34 0.41 34.60
CA ARG A 96 -1.69 -0.35 35.80
C ARG A 96 -1.80 -1.86 35.58
N TYR A 97 -1.37 -2.38 34.43
CA TYR A 97 -1.45 -3.80 34.09
C TYR A 97 -2.90 -4.35 34.15
N ARG A 98 -3.87 -3.51 33.72
CA ARG A 98 -5.32 -3.80 33.73
C ARG A 98 -5.91 -3.96 32.33
N MET A 99 -5.07 -4.22 31.34
CA MET A 99 -5.45 -4.31 29.94
C MET A 99 -6.49 -5.41 29.70
N THR A 100 -7.33 -5.18 28.69
CA THR A 100 -8.29 -6.16 28.18
C THR A 100 -8.13 -6.30 26.67
N ALA A 101 -8.83 -7.27 26.06
CA ALA A 101 -8.87 -7.40 24.60
C ALA A 101 -9.45 -6.15 23.90
N GLY A 102 -10.18 -5.30 24.62
CA GLY A 102 -10.74 -4.05 24.10
C GLY A 102 -9.84 -2.82 24.29
N THR A 103 -8.61 -2.98 24.79
CA THR A 103 -7.73 -1.84 25.03
C THR A 103 -7.32 -1.17 23.71
N THR A 104 -7.70 0.09 23.55
CA THR A 104 -7.63 0.83 22.27
C THR A 104 -6.21 1.08 21.77
N GLU A 105 -5.25 1.06 22.69
CA GLU A 105 -3.84 1.32 22.46
C GLU A 105 -3.12 0.20 21.68
N PHE A 106 -3.71 -0.99 21.52
CA PHE A 106 -3.06 -2.12 20.82
C PHE A 106 -3.53 -2.37 19.40
N GLN A 107 -4.84 -2.32 19.16
CA GLN A 107 -5.40 -2.76 17.87
C GLN A 107 -4.87 -1.94 16.69
N ALA A 108 -4.84 -0.61 16.84
CA ALA A 108 -4.39 0.28 15.77
C ALA A 108 -2.86 0.20 15.55
N PRO A 109 -1.99 0.24 16.58
CA PRO A 109 -0.55 -0.01 16.40
C PRO A 109 -0.24 -1.37 15.81
N PHE A 110 -0.90 -2.44 16.26
CA PHE A 110 -0.70 -3.78 15.71
C PHE A 110 -0.98 -3.81 14.20
N THR A 111 -2.11 -3.27 13.77
CA THR A 111 -2.48 -3.22 12.35
C THR A 111 -1.46 -2.42 11.54
N GLN A 112 -1.03 -1.26 12.05
CA GLN A 112 -0.06 -0.40 11.38
C GLN A 112 1.34 -1.02 11.27
N LEU A 113 1.79 -1.73 12.32
CA LEU A 113 3.06 -2.45 12.30
C LEU A 113 3.04 -3.57 11.25
N TYR A 114 1.94 -4.31 11.14
CA TYR A 114 1.80 -5.34 10.11
C TYR A 114 1.70 -4.77 8.70
N GLN A 115 1.09 -3.59 8.51
CA GLN A 115 1.10 -2.89 7.21
C GLN A 115 2.50 -2.49 6.75
N GLY A 116 3.45 -2.30 7.68
CA GLY A 116 4.84 -2.03 7.30
C GLY A 116 5.65 -3.28 6.95
N VAL A 117 5.15 -4.47 7.32
CA VAL A 117 5.82 -5.76 7.08
C VAL A 117 5.34 -6.41 5.78
N GLU A 118 4.04 -6.34 5.51
CA GLU A 118 3.37 -6.92 4.33
C GLU A 118 3.44 -5.99 3.11
#